data_AF-A0A3D4A513-F1
#
_entry.id   AF-A0A3D4A513-F1
#
_cell.length_a   1.000
_cell.length_b   1.000
_cell.length_c   1.000
_cell.angle_alpha   90.00
_cell.angle_beta   90.00
_cell.angle_gamma   90.00
#
_symmetry.space_group_name_H-M   'P 1'
#
loop_
_entity.id
_entity.type
_entity.pdbx_description
1 polymer ?
#
loop_
_entity_poly.entity_id
_entity_poly.type
_entity_poly.pdbx_seq_one_letter_code
_entity_poly.pdbx_strand_id
1 'polypeptide(L)'
;MIKQYFKIAGGYVYDPVNGLDGQVQDLWILDGKMVEAPAADVKPARTLNASGYVIMPGGVDMHCHIAGPKVNMARKMRPEDKRRDEVVKRTARTHSGTMGSVPSTFATGYKYIGLGYTTAFDAAVPPLSARHAHEEFEDTPCIDKGFYVLMGNNHYIMNCIAENEQARLKSFIGWLLGAAKGFAPKLVNPGGVEVWKHHQGG
;
A
#
# COMPACT_ATOMS: atom_id res chain seq x y z
N MET A 1 -28.76 11.75 12.01
CA MET A 1 -28.64 10.52 11.20
C MET A 1 -28.82 9.31 12.11
N ILE A 2 -29.57 8.30 11.68
CA ILE A 2 -29.73 7.05 12.43
C ILE A 2 -28.42 6.26 12.32
N LYS A 3 -27.85 5.84 13.45
CA LYS A 3 -26.65 4.98 13.48
C LYS A 3 -26.97 3.66 12.80
N GLN A 4 -26.22 3.29 11.76
CA GLN A 4 -26.41 2.02 11.05
C GLN A 4 -25.27 1.06 11.37
N TYR A 5 -25.56 0.08 12.23
CA TYR A 5 -24.60 -0.96 12.59
C TYR A 5 -24.51 -2.04 11.50
N PHE A 6 -23.29 -2.45 11.17
CA PHE A 6 -23.01 -3.64 10.39
C PHE A 6 -22.40 -4.71 11.30
N LYS A 7 -23.00 -5.90 11.31
CA LYS A 7 -22.54 -7.05 12.11
C LYS A 7 -21.90 -8.10 11.22
N ILE A 8 -20.73 -8.59 11.60
CA ILE A 8 -20.13 -9.82 11.06
C ILE A 8 -20.32 -10.90 12.14
N ALA A 9 -21.05 -11.96 11.83
CA ALA A 9 -21.54 -12.91 12.83
C ALA A 9 -20.87 -14.28 12.72
N GLY A 10 -20.49 -14.85 13.87
CA GLY A 10 -20.18 -16.28 14.02
C GLY A 10 -18.88 -16.79 13.40
N GLY A 11 -17.96 -15.94 12.95
CA GLY A 11 -16.68 -16.37 12.37
C GLY A 11 -15.59 -16.60 13.41
N TYR A 12 -14.57 -17.37 13.03
CA TYR A 12 -13.37 -17.61 13.84
C TYR A 12 -12.42 -16.42 13.69
N VAL A 13 -12.29 -15.61 14.74
CA VAL A 13 -11.51 -14.37 14.71
C VAL A 13 -10.05 -14.64 15.09
N TYR A 14 -9.13 -14.19 14.24
CA TYR A 14 -7.69 -14.18 14.50
C TYR A 14 -7.18 -12.74 14.54
N ASP A 15 -6.77 -12.31 15.72
CA ASP A 15 -6.20 -10.98 15.98
C ASP A 15 -5.06 -11.10 17.01
N PRO A 16 -3.82 -11.31 16.53
CA PRO A 16 -2.67 -11.53 17.41
C PRO A 16 -2.37 -10.36 18.35
N VAL A 17 -2.67 -9.11 17.94
CA VAL A 17 -2.40 -7.92 18.77
C VAL A 17 -3.31 -7.90 19.99
N ASN A 18 -4.54 -8.40 19.83
CA ASN A 18 -5.52 -8.52 20.91
C ASN A 18 -5.58 -9.93 21.52
N GLY A 19 -4.69 -10.84 21.12
CA GLY A 19 -4.61 -12.19 21.66
C GLY A 19 -5.76 -13.13 21.25
N LEU A 20 -6.46 -12.83 20.16
CA LEU A 20 -7.53 -13.70 19.62
C LEU A 20 -6.94 -14.72 18.65
N ASP A 21 -7.23 -15.99 18.88
CA ASP A 21 -6.68 -17.16 18.18
C ASP A 21 -7.80 -18.16 17.83
N GLY A 22 -8.65 -17.75 16.90
CA GLY A 22 -9.72 -18.60 16.37
C GLY A 22 -10.92 -18.76 17.29
N GLN A 23 -11.18 -17.83 18.22
CA GLN A 23 -12.43 -17.82 18.97
C GLN A 23 -13.59 -17.39 18.05
N VAL A 24 -14.76 -18.02 18.23
CA VAL A 24 -15.98 -17.59 17.54
C VAL A 24 -16.49 -16.31 18.20
N GLN A 25 -16.54 -15.22 17.43
CA GLN A 25 -16.97 -13.92 17.94
C GLN A 25 -17.71 -13.11 16.89
N ASP A 26 -18.72 -12.36 17.34
CA ASP A 26 -19.39 -11.35 16.52
C ASP A 26 -18.61 -10.04 16.55
N LEU A 27 -18.42 -9.43 15.38
CA LEU A 27 -17.79 -8.14 15.22
C LEU A 27 -18.80 -7.08 14.77
N TRP A 28 -18.62 -5.85 15.24
CA TRP A 28 -19.52 -4.74 14.97
C TRP A 28 -18.79 -3.56 14.36
N ILE A 29 -19.41 -2.98 13.33
CA ILE A 29 -18.89 -1.84 12.58
C ILE A 29 -19.94 -0.74 12.58
N LEU A 30 -19.51 0.48 12.86
CA LEU A 30 -20.30 1.70 12.73
C LEU A 30 -19.47 2.77 12.02
N ASP A 31 -20.03 3.37 10.98
CA ASP A 31 -19.39 4.44 10.20
C ASP A 31 -17.95 4.09 9.73
N GLY A 32 -17.76 2.84 9.30
CA GLY A 32 -16.48 2.33 8.81
C GLY A 32 -15.43 2.00 9.89
N LYS A 33 -15.80 2.06 11.17
CA LYS A 33 -14.90 1.74 12.30
C LYS A 33 -15.40 0.55 13.09
N MET A 34 -14.46 -0.25 13.61
CA MET A 34 -14.77 -1.29 14.59
C MET A 34 -15.27 -0.64 15.88
N VAL A 35 -16.33 -1.19 16.46
CA VAL A 35 -16.93 -0.72 17.71
C VAL A 35 -17.26 -1.91 18.61
N GLU A 36 -17.43 -1.64 19.91
CA GLU A 36 -18.00 -2.62 20.83
C GLU A 36 -19.42 -3.01 20.40
N ALA A 37 -19.86 -4.18 20.86
CA ALA A 37 -21.23 -4.61 20.66
C ALA A 37 -22.20 -3.56 21.24
N PRO A 38 -23.20 -3.10 20.47
CA PRO A 38 -24.19 -2.18 20.98
C PRO A 38 -25.11 -2.86 22.00
N ALA A 39 -25.98 -2.07 22.64
CA ALA A 39 -27.02 -2.61 23.53
C ALA A 39 -27.88 -3.68 22.82
N ALA A 40 -28.38 -4.66 23.58
CA ALA A 40 -29.02 -5.86 23.03
C ALA A 40 -30.29 -5.59 22.19
N ASP A 41 -30.94 -4.44 22.38
CA ASP A 41 -32.09 -3.97 21.63
C ASP A 41 -31.72 -3.36 20.27
N VAL A 42 -30.45 -3.03 20.05
CA VAL A 42 -29.95 -2.47 18.80
C VAL A 42 -29.84 -3.56 17.75
N LYS A 43 -30.64 -3.42 16.69
CA LYS A 43 -30.58 -4.31 15.53
C LYS A 43 -29.59 -3.78 14.49
N PRO A 44 -28.70 -4.64 13.94
CA PRO A 44 -27.84 -4.24 12.84
C PRO A 44 -28.68 -3.96 11.58
N ALA A 45 -28.30 -2.94 10.82
CA ALA A 45 -28.87 -2.66 9.52
C ALA A 45 -28.47 -3.72 8.47
N ARG A 46 -27.30 -4.35 8.68
CA ARG A 46 -26.77 -5.42 7.85
C ARG A 46 -26.10 -6.47 8.73
N THR A 47 -26.32 -7.75 8.40
CA THR A 47 -25.58 -8.86 9.01
C THR A 47 -24.91 -9.67 7.91
N LEU A 48 -23.61 -9.91 8.07
CA LEU A 48 -22.85 -10.89 7.28
C LEU A 48 -22.67 -12.14 8.13
N ASN A 49 -23.23 -13.26 7.69
CA ASN A 49 -22.99 -14.56 8.33
C ASN A 49 -21.62 -15.09 7.89
N ALA A 50 -20.69 -15.19 8.83
CA ALA A 50 -19.33 -15.69 8.64
C ALA A 50 -19.08 -17.02 9.37
N SER A 51 -20.14 -17.73 9.78
CA SER A 51 -20.02 -19.05 10.40
C SER A 51 -19.25 -20.02 9.52
N GLY A 52 -18.24 -20.68 10.10
CA GLY A 52 -17.35 -21.59 9.39
C GLY A 52 -16.19 -20.90 8.65
N TYR A 53 -16.14 -19.56 8.64
CA TYR A 53 -15.06 -18.80 8.00
C TYR A 53 -14.09 -18.23 9.03
N VAL A 54 -12.85 -18.04 8.57
CA VAL A 54 -11.81 -17.29 9.27
C VAL A 54 -12.03 -15.80 9.03
N ILE A 55 -11.91 -15.00 10.09
CA ILE A 55 -11.92 -13.55 10.05
C ILE A 55 -10.56 -13.05 10.54
N MET A 56 -9.92 -12.19 9.74
CA MET A 56 -8.67 -11.52 10.06
C MET A 56 -8.78 -10.02 9.77
N PRO A 57 -7.95 -9.17 10.40
CA PRO A 57 -7.74 -7.80 9.93
C PRO A 57 -7.32 -7.76 8.46
N GLY A 58 -7.63 -6.65 7.79
CA GLY A 58 -7.16 -6.43 6.42
C GLY A 58 -5.64 -6.52 6.31
N GLY A 59 -5.15 -7.21 5.29
CA GLY A 59 -3.72 -7.40 5.09
C GLY A 59 -2.98 -6.08 4.84
N VAL A 60 -1.79 -5.96 5.42
CA VAL A 60 -0.91 -4.80 5.26
C VAL A 60 0.38 -5.23 4.57
N ASP A 61 0.58 -4.80 3.32
CA ASP A 61 1.81 -5.00 2.58
C ASP A 61 2.75 -3.80 2.78
N MET A 62 3.73 -3.97 3.66
CA MET A 62 4.67 -2.91 4.00
C MET A 62 5.78 -2.70 2.95
N HIS A 63 5.91 -3.58 1.95
CA HIS A 63 7.00 -3.51 0.98
C HIS A 63 6.62 -4.13 -0.37
N CYS A 64 6.16 -3.29 -1.28
CA CYS A 64 5.87 -3.69 -2.65
C CYS A 64 6.45 -2.71 -3.69
N HIS A 65 6.28 -3.05 -4.97
CA HIS A 65 6.64 -2.18 -6.09
C HIS A 65 5.46 -2.10 -7.06
N ILE A 66 4.59 -1.14 -6.82
CA ILE A 66 3.28 -1.03 -7.47
C ILE A 66 3.07 0.32 -8.18
N ALA A 67 3.88 1.33 -7.88
CA ALA A 67 3.76 2.66 -8.44
C ALA A 67 5.09 3.31 -8.84
N GLY A 68 5.01 4.21 -9.82
CA GLY A 68 6.08 5.12 -10.20
C GLY A 68 6.95 4.63 -11.37
N PRO A 69 7.99 5.39 -11.73
CA PRO A 69 8.66 5.25 -13.02
C PRO A 69 9.32 3.88 -13.22
N LYS A 70 9.90 3.28 -12.18
CA LYS A 70 10.51 1.93 -12.27
C LYS A 70 9.48 0.87 -12.63
N VAL A 71 8.28 0.95 -12.06
CA VAL A 71 7.23 -0.05 -12.21
C VAL A 71 6.62 0.11 -13.59
N ASN A 72 6.32 1.35 -13.98
CA ASN A 72 5.79 1.63 -15.30
C ASN A 72 6.78 1.29 -16.43
N MET A 73 8.08 1.48 -16.21
CA MET A 73 9.10 1.03 -17.16
C MET A 73 9.06 -0.49 -17.34
N ALA A 74 8.96 -1.25 -16.25
CA ALA A 74 8.82 -2.70 -16.32
C ALA A 74 7.53 -3.14 -17.06
N ARG A 75 6.42 -2.43 -16.86
CA ARG A 75 5.17 -2.66 -17.63
C ARG A 75 5.39 -2.47 -19.13
N LYS A 76 6.07 -1.39 -19.53
CA LYS A 76 6.34 -1.04 -20.93
C LYS A 76 7.34 -1.99 -21.60
N MET A 77 8.36 -2.43 -20.87
CA MET A 77 9.41 -3.31 -21.40
C MET A 77 8.97 -4.76 -21.57
N ARG A 78 7.80 -5.15 -21.04
CA ARG A 78 7.33 -6.54 -21.01
C ARG A 78 5.99 -6.78 -21.68
N PRO A 79 5.77 -6.34 -22.94
CA PRO A 79 4.50 -6.57 -23.64
C PRO A 79 4.21 -8.06 -23.87
N GLU A 80 5.23 -8.91 -23.96
CA GLU A 80 5.10 -10.36 -24.07
C GLU A 80 4.45 -11.01 -22.84
N ASP A 81 4.75 -10.47 -21.65
CA ASP A 81 4.11 -10.85 -20.38
C ASP A 81 2.62 -10.50 -20.43
N LYS A 82 2.29 -9.29 -20.91
CA LYS A 82 0.91 -8.79 -20.99
C LYS A 82 0.06 -9.51 -22.02
N ARG A 83 0.66 -9.96 -23.13
CA ARG A 83 -0.05 -10.64 -24.21
C ARG A 83 -0.50 -12.04 -23.82
N ARG A 84 0.19 -12.68 -22.86
CA ARG A 84 -0.07 -14.07 -22.45
C ARG A 84 -0.91 -14.19 -21.18
N ASP A 85 -0.89 -13.18 -20.32
CA ASP A 85 -1.56 -13.23 -19.03
C ASP A 85 -3.05 -12.82 -19.10
N GLU A 86 -3.77 -13.05 -18.00
CA GLU A 86 -5.15 -12.72 -17.78
C GLU A 86 -5.41 -11.22 -18.00
N VAL A 87 -6.51 -10.93 -18.69
CA VAL A 87 -7.00 -9.57 -18.88
C VAL A 87 -8.08 -9.26 -17.86
N VAL A 88 -7.97 -8.11 -17.19
CA VAL A 88 -9.07 -7.57 -16.39
C VAL A 88 -10.02 -6.88 -17.36
N LYS A 89 -11.21 -7.46 -17.52
CA LYS A 89 -12.26 -6.88 -18.38
C LYS A 89 -12.93 -5.71 -17.67
N ARG A 90 -13.25 -4.67 -18.44
CA ARG A 90 -14.09 -3.57 -17.98
C ARG A 90 -15.48 -4.11 -17.63
N THR A 91 -16.01 -3.69 -16.49
CA THR A 91 -17.38 -3.99 -16.07
C THR A 91 -18.07 -2.70 -15.61
N ALA A 92 -19.29 -2.79 -15.08
CA ALA A 92 -19.96 -1.65 -14.44
C ALA A 92 -19.22 -1.15 -13.18
N ARG A 93 -18.32 -1.95 -12.58
CA ARG A 93 -17.61 -1.63 -11.33
C ARG A 93 -16.09 -1.62 -11.47
N THR A 94 -15.55 -2.07 -12.61
CA THR A 94 -14.11 -2.20 -12.82
C THR A 94 -13.66 -1.53 -14.12
N HIS A 95 -12.48 -0.92 -14.08
CA HIS A 95 -11.76 -0.53 -15.29
C HIS A 95 -11.04 -1.74 -15.90
N SER A 96 -10.71 -1.65 -17.18
CA SER A 96 -9.90 -2.67 -17.84
C SER A 96 -8.44 -2.61 -17.41
N GLY A 97 -7.74 -3.73 -17.50
CA GLY A 97 -6.32 -3.82 -17.19
C GLY A 97 -5.71 -5.13 -17.66
N THR A 98 -4.43 -5.31 -17.39
CA THR A 98 -3.68 -6.51 -17.74
C THR A 98 -2.94 -7.01 -16.51
N MET A 99 -2.92 -8.34 -16.34
CA MET A 99 -2.10 -9.01 -15.35
C MET A 99 -0.64 -9.10 -15.81
N GLY A 100 0.08 -10.15 -15.43
CA GLY A 100 1.52 -10.29 -15.55
C GLY A 100 2.20 -10.14 -14.21
N SER A 101 3.51 -10.35 -14.24
CA SER A 101 4.43 -10.10 -13.12
C SER A 101 4.41 -8.65 -12.62
N VAL A 102 4.02 -7.70 -13.47
CA VAL A 102 3.87 -6.27 -13.10
C VAL A 102 2.52 -5.75 -13.60
N PRO A 103 1.40 -6.00 -12.88
CA PRO A 103 0.07 -5.67 -13.36
C PRO A 103 -0.14 -4.16 -13.60
N SER A 104 -1.11 -3.82 -14.44
CA SER A 104 -1.57 -2.43 -14.62
C SER A 104 -2.23 -1.90 -13.33
N THR A 105 -2.20 -0.59 -13.09
CA THR A 105 -2.66 0.09 -11.87
C THR A 105 -4.03 -0.39 -11.35
N PHE A 106 -5.08 -0.38 -12.18
CA PHE A 106 -6.40 -0.85 -11.77
C PHE A 106 -6.41 -2.32 -11.33
N ALA A 107 -5.74 -3.17 -12.12
CA ALA A 107 -5.63 -4.60 -11.85
C ALA A 107 -4.89 -4.87 -10.54
N THR A 108 -3.86 -4.08 -10.21
CA THR A 108 -3.13 -4.16 -8.94
C THR A 108 -4.08 -4.00 -7.75
N GLY A 109 -4.90 -2.94 -7.74
CA GLY A 109 -5.84 -2.68 -6.66
C GLY A 109 -6.86 -3.81 -6.46
N TYR A 110 -7.43 -4.31 -7.56
CA TYR A 110 -8.39 -5.41 -7.51
C TYR A 110 -7.79 -6.73 -7.00
N LYS A 111 -6.53 -7.01 -7.31
CA LYS A 111 -5.88 -8.24 -6.86
C LYS A 111 -5.47 -8.17 -5.39
N TYR A 112 -5.00 -7.02 -4.90
CA TYR A 112 -4.77 -6.87 -3.44
C TYR A 112 -6.05 -7.11 -2.64
N ILE A 113 -7.15 -6.44 -3.00
CA ILE A 113 -8.40 -6.60 -2.24
C ILE A 113 -8.97 -8.02 -2.40
N GLY A 114 -8.77 -8.67 -3.55
CA GLY A 114 -9.13 -10.07 -3.77
C GLY A 114 -8.35 -11.06 -2.89
N LEU A 115 -7.16 -10.69 -2.43
CA LEU A 115 -6.36 -11.44 -1.46
C LEU A 115 -6.68 -11.07 0.00
N GLY A 116 -7.59 -10.10 0.23
CA GLY A 116 -7.90 -9.59 1.57
C GLY A 116 -6.94 -8.52 2.09
N TYR A 117 -6.06 -7.99 1.24
CA TYR A 117 -5.18 -6.87 1.58
C TYR A 117 -5.88 -5.53 1.37
N THR A 118 -5.77 -4.65 2.36
CA THR A 118 -6.42 -3.34 2.36
C THR A 118 -5.44 -2.19 2.35
N THR A 119 -4.15 -2.42 2.62
CA THR A 119 -3.12 -1.38 2.67
C THR A 119 -1.83 -1.85 2.01
N ALA A 120 -1.20 -1.02 1.18
CA ALA A 120 0.09 -1.33 0.55
C ALA A 120 1.02 -0.11 0.46
N PHE A 121 2.33 -0.33 0.63
CA PHE A 121 3.34 0.71 0.54
C PHE A 121 4.37 0.44 -0.58
N ASP A 122 4.46 1.34 -1.57
CA ASP A 122 5.54 1.26 -2.57
C ASP A 122 6.87 1.60 -1.91
N ALA A 123 7.80 0.67 -2.00
CA ALA A 123 8.96 0.67 -1.16
C ALA A 123 10.11 1.55 -1.66
N ALA A 124 10.04 2.15 -2.87
CA ALA A 124 11.18 2.87 -3.46
C ALA A 124 10.76 3.91 -4.51
N VAL A 125 10.30 5.08 -4.07
CA VAL A 125 9.93 6.18 -4.98
C VAL A 125 11.02 7.25 -4.99
N PRO A 126 11.61 7.58 -6.15
CA PRO A 126 12.51 8.72 -6.27
C PRO A 126 11.76 10.04 -6.05
N PRO A 127 12.30 11.00 -5.28
CA PRO A 127 11.59 12.22 -4.90
C PRO A 127 11.15 13.07 -6.10
N LEU A 128 11.99 13.16 -7.14
CA LEU A 128 11.67 13.94 -8.35
C LEU A 128 10.47 13.37 -9.12
N SER A 129 10.25 12.06 -9.02
CA SER A 129 9.15 11.35 -9.69
C SER A 129 7.99 11.03 -8.75
N ALA A 130 7.90 11.67 -7.59
CA ALA A 130 6.81 11.47 -6.64
C ALA A 130 5.44 11.70 -7.28
N ARG A 131 5.30 12.71 -8.15
CA ARG A 131 4.06 12.98 -8.90
C ARG A 131 3.57 11.78 -9.71
N HIS A 132 4.47 11.11 -10.43
CA HIS A 132 4.11 9.91 -11.21
C HIS A 132 3.62 8.76 -10.30
N ALA A 133 4.21 8.59 -9.11
CA ALA A 133 3.73 7.60 -8.16
C ALA A 133 2.31 7.95 -7.63
N HIS A 134 2.05 9.21 -7.33
CA HIS A 134 0.72 9.67 -6.91
C HIS A 134 -0.33 9.52 -8.03
N GLU A 135 0.01 9.85 -9.27
CA GLU A 135 -0.86 9.65 -10.44
C GLU A 135 -1.20 8.17 -10.63
N GLU A 136 -0.24 7.26 -10.49
CA GLU A 136 -0.53 5.81 -10.55
C GLU A 136 -1.34 5.31 -9.34
N PHE A 137 -1.19 5.92 -8.17
CA PHE A 137 -2.01 5.60 -7.01
C PHE A 137 -3.47 6.04 -7.17
N GLU A 138 -3.74 7.17 -7.83
CA GLU A 138 -5.11 7.56 -8.17
C GLU A 138 -5.82 6.45 -8.99
N ASP A 139 -5.09 5.81 -9.90
CA ASP A 139 -5.58 4.70 -10.72
C ASP A 139 -5.45 3.31 -10.05
N THR A 140 -5.10 3.24 -8.77
CA THR A 140 -4.98 1.98 -8.02
C THR A 140 -6.09 1.90 -6.96
N PRO A 141 -7.27 1.35 -7.26
CA PRO A 141 -8.43 1.44 -6.38
C PRO A 141 -8.36 0.50 -5.16
N CYS A 142 -9.38 0.57 -4.29
CA CYS A 142 -9.70 -0.37 -3.20
C CYS A 142 -8.79 -0.38 -1.96
N ILE A 143 -7.52 -0.06 -2.09
CA ILE A 143 -6.55 -0.13 -0.99
C ILE A 143 -6.10 1.26 -0.52
N ASP A 144 -5.76 1.38 0.77
CA ASP A 144 -4.96 2.50 1.28
C ASP A 144 -3.51 2.36 0.79
N LYS A 145 -2.90 3.49 0.45
CA LYS A 145 -1.61 3.50 -0.26
C LYS A 145 -0.67 4.56 0.29
N GLY A 146 0.61 4.25 0.30
CA GLY A 146 1.68 5.19 0.58
C GLY A 146 2.96 4.77 -0.12
N PHE A 147 4.02 5.59 -0.02
CA PHE A 147 5.32 5.19 -0.52
C PHE A 147 6.47 5.71 0.34
N TYR A 148 7.62 5.08 0.22
CA TYR A 148 8.86 5.50 0.85
C TYR A 148 9.76 6.26 -0.14
N VAL A 149 10.31 7.37 0.32
CA VAL A 149 11.14 8.28 -0.49
C VAL A 149 12.58 7.81 -0.47
N LEU A 150 13.17 7.59 -1.65
CA LEU A 150 14.58 7.21 -1.75
C LEU A 150 15.49 8.37 -1.31
N MET A 151 16.31 8.11 -0.30
CA MET A 151 17.20 9.10 0.32
C MET A 151 18.66 8.64 0.42
N GLY A 152 18.94 7.33 0.32
CA GLY A 152 20.27 6.77 0.60
C GLY A 152 21.39 7.18 -0.36
N ASN A 153 21.05 7.79 -1.49
CA ASN A 153 22.00 8.29 -2.49
C ASN A 153 21.72 9.76 -2.85
N ASN A 154 21.02 10.49 -1.97
CA ASN A 154 20.72 11.90 -2.21
C ASN A 154 21.96 12.75 -1.86
N HIS A 155 22.44 13.54 -2.82
CA HIS A 155 23.65 14.37 -2.68
C HIS A 155 23.59 15.33 -1.49
N TYR A 156 22.46 16.00 -1.28
CA TYR A 156 22.31 16.95 -0.18
C TYR A 156 22.42 16.25 1.18
N ILE A 157 21.80 15.07 1.31
CA ILE A 157 21.89 14.24 2.52
C ILE A 157 23.34 13.79 2.75
N MET A 158 24.02 13.30 1.71
CA MET A 158 25.41 12.84 1.85
C MET A 158 26.36 13.98 2.21
N ASN A 159 26.20 15.17 1.64
CA ASN A 159 26.99 16.35 1.99
C ASN A 159 26.75 16.75 3.45
N CYS A 160 25.50 16.81 3.91
CA CYS A 160 25.21 17.11 5.32
C CYS A 160 25.85 16.10 6.27
N ILE A 161 25.89 14.82 5.89
CA ILE A 161 26.55 13.77 6.68
C ILE A 161 28.07 13.98 6.70
N ALA A 162 28.69 14.22 5.54
CA ALA A 162 30.13 14.44 5.41
C ALA A 162 30.61 15.68 6.21
N GLU A 163 29.80 16.73 6.23
CA GLU A 163 30.07 17.98 6.96
C GLU A 163 29.61 17.94 8.43
N ASN A 164 29.05 16.82 8.89
CA ASN A 164 28.49 16.63 10.23
C ASN A 164 27.38 17.63 10.62
N GLU A 165 26.57 18.09 9.66
CA GLU A 165 25.50 19.06 9.84
C GLU A 165 24.15 18.41 10.19
N GLN A 166 24.05 17.85 11.40
CA GLN A 166 22.89 17.08 11.85
C GLN A 166 21.55 17.84 11.82
N ALA A 167 21.56 19.13 12.17
CA ALA A 167 20.35 19.96 12.15
C ALA A 167 19.82 20.14 10.72
N ARG A 168 20.72 20.45 9.78
CA ARG A 168 20.38 20.63 8.36
C ARG A 168 19.87 19.33 7.74
N LEU A 169 20.50 18.20 8.06
CA LEU A 169 20.05 16.87 7.65
C LEU A 169 18.59 16.60 8.07
N LYS A 170 18.26 16.83 9.35
CA LYS A 170 16.91 16.62 9.88
C LYS A 170 15.88 17.53 9.19
N SER A 171 16.20 18.81 9.02
CA SER A 171 15.33 19.76 8.32
C SER A 171 15.08 19.34 6.87
N PHE A 172 16.12 18.88 6.17
CA PHE A 172 16.00 18.44 4.78
C PHE A 172 15.17 17.16 4.64
N ILE A 173 15.34 16.17 5.52
CA ILE A 173 14.50 14.97 5.52
C ILE A 173 13.02 15.34 5.70
N GLY A 174 12.71 16.20 6.68
CA GLY A 174 11.34 16.67 6.92
C GLY A 174 10.74 17.40 5.71
N TRP A 175 11.51 18.32 5.11
CA TRP A 175 11.11 19.00 3.89
C TRP A 175 10.88 18.02 2.73
N LEU A 176 11.80 17.08 2.52
CA LEU A 176 11.74 16.16 1.39
C LEU A 176 10.54 15.21 1.48
N LEU A 177 10.23 14.69 2.66
CA LEU A 177 9.01 13.90 2.91
C LEU A 177 7.76 14.73 2.64
N GLY A 178 7.71 15.96 3.18
CA GLY A 178 6.57 16.87 3.01
C GLY A 178 6.35 17.34 1.56
N ALA A 179 7.43 17.56 0.81
CA ALA A 179 7.41 17.97 -0.59
C ALA A 179 7.00 16.81 -1.51
N ALA A 180 7.54 15.61 -1.28
CA ALA A 180 7.17 14.41 -2.03
C ALA A 180 5.80 13.85 -1.63
N LYS A 181 5.25 14.23 -0.47
CA LYS A 181 4.11 13.58 0.18
C LYS A 181 4.36 12.07 0.40
N GLY A 182 5.58 11.75 0.80
CA GLY A 182 5.98 10.37 1.12
C GLY A 182 5.85 10.07 2.62
N PHE A 183 5.75 8.80 2.96
CA PHE A 183 5.49 8.35 4.33
C PHE A 183 6.77 8.22 5.16
N ALA A 184 7.83 7.66 4.58
CA ALA A 184 9.08 7.38 5.30
C ALA A 184 10.31 7.51 4.39
N PRO A 185 11.50 7.77 4.97
CA PRO A 185 12.76 7.68 4.24
C PRO A 185 13.08 6.21 3.92
N LYS A 186 13.60 5.96 2.71
CA LYS A 186 14.12 4.66 2.29
C LYS A 186 15.57 4.78 1.86
N LEU A 187 16.37 3.84 2.35
CA LEU A 187 17.76 3.65 1.98
C LEU A 187 17.84 2.36 1.14
N VAL A 188 18.35 2.48 -0.09
CA VAL A 188 18.68 1.33 -0.95
C VAL A 188 20.12 1.52 -1.34
N ASN A 189 20.99 0.58 -0.94
CA ASN A 189 22.43 0.60 -1.22
C ASN A 189 23.04 2.00 -1.04
N PRO A 190 23.07 2.55 0.19
CA PRO A 190 23.47 3.92 0.44
C PRO A 190 24.92 4.18 -0.03
N GLY A 191 25.12 5.23 -0.82
CA GLY A 191 26.38 5.55 -1.51
C GLY A 191 26.67 4.72 -2.77
N GLY A 192 26.21 3.47 -2.83
CA GLY A 192 26.54 2.56 -3.94
C GLY A 192 25.98 2.97 -5.30
N VAL A 193 24.82 3.66 -5.37
CA VAL A 193 24.30 4.17 -6.64
C VAL A 193 25.15 5.34 -7.16
N GLU A 194 25.71 6.14 -6.25
CA GLU A 194 26.64 7.20 -6.67
C GLU A 194 27.97 6.64 -7.16
N VAL A 195 28.51 5.62 -6.49
CA VAL A 195 29.72 4.91 -6.97
C VAL A 195 29.50 4.39 -8.39
N TRP A 196 28.34 3.75 -8.65
CA TRP A 196 27.96 3.24 -9.97
C TRP A 196 27.93 4.31 -11.07
N LYS A 197 27.48 5.55 -10.75
CA LYS A 197 27.47 6.64 -11.74
C LYS A 197 28.86 7.09 -12.15
N HIS A 198 29.86 6.90 -11.29
CA HIS A 198 31.23 7.39 -11.49
C HIS A 198 32.21 6.31 -11.98
N HIS A 199 31.86 5.03 -11.87
CA HIS A 199 32.73 3.92 -12.28
C HIS A 199 31.99 3.00 -13.26
N GLN A 200 32.51 2.89 -14.49
CA GLN A 200 32.06 1.87 -15.43
C GLN A 200 32.54 0.49 -14.95
N GLY A 201 31.67 -0.30 -14.32
CA GLY A 201 31.97 -1.72 -14.05
C GLY A 201 31.50 -2.32 -12.73
N GLY A 202 31.04 -1.51 -11.76
CA GLY A 202 30.66 -2.02 -10.44
C GLY A 202 31.86 -2.28 -9.52
#